data_AF-A0A285PDU1-F1
#
_entry.id   AF-A0A285PDU1-F1
#
_cell.length_a   1.000
_cell.length_b   1.000
_cell.length_c   1.000
_cell.angle_alpha   90.00
_cell.angle_beta   90.00
_cell.angle_gamma   90.00
#
_symmetry.space_group_name_H-M   'P 1'
#
loop_
_entity.id
_entity.type
_entity.pdbx_description
1 polymer ?
#
loop_
_entity_poly.entity_id
_entity_poly.type
_entity_poly.pdbx_seq_one_letter_code
_entity_poly.pdbx_strand_id
1 'polypeptide(L)' 'KSQRDRRKRVLAILDDQDGVSMEELVEITDSSENKLEQDVQALMDRGQVYEQNGELRMA' A
#
# COMPACT_ATOMS: atom_id res chain seq x y z
N LYS A 1 1.87 -7.68 -14.89
CA LYS A 1 1.77 -7.87 -13.42
C LYS A 1 0.30 -7.73 -13.02
N SER A 2 -0.24 -8.65 -12.21
CA SER A 2 -1.66 -8.61 -11.79
C SER A 2 -1.88 -7.60 -10.65
N GLN A 3 -3.12 -7.11 -10.50
CA GLN A 3 -3.54 -6.32 -9.34
C GLN A 3 -3.30 -7.08 -8.03
N ARG A 4 -3.53 -8.41 -8.03
CA ARG A 4 -3.27 -9.29 -6.88
C ARG A 4 -1.80 -9.26 -6.46
N ASP A 5 -0.88 -9.27 -7.42
CA ASP A 5 0.57 -9.26 -7.13
C ASP A 5 1.01 -7.90 -6.58
N ARG A 6 0.44 -6.80 -7.11
CA ARG A 6 0.73 -5.46 -6.63
C ARG A 6 0.26 -5.28 -5.18
N ARG A 7 -0.95 -5.72 -4.85
CA ARG A 7 -1.46 -5.69 -3.46
C ARG A 7 -0.62 -6.53 -2.50
N LYS A 8 -0.18 -7.72 -2.90
CA LYS A 8 0.75 -8.53 -2.10
C LYS A 8 2.07 -7.80 -1.83
N ARG A 9 2.58 -7.10 -2.84
CA ARG A 9 3.81 -6.31 -2.71
C ARG A 9 3.63 -5.12 -1.77
N VAL A 10 2.48 -4.43 -1.85
CA VAL A 10 2.13 -3.34 -0.91
C VAL A 10 2.14 -3.86 0.52
N LEU A 11 1.41 -4.95 0.82
CA LEU A 11 1.36 -5.51 2.16
C LEU A 11 2.76 -5.88 2.69
N ALA A 12 3.61 -6.48 1.85
CA ALA A 12 4.97 -6.83 2.23
C ALA A 12 5.85 -5.61 2.54
N ILE A 13 5.66 -4.49 1.84
CA ILE A 13 6.40 -3.24 2.12
C ILE A 13 5.95 -2.63 3.45
N LEU A 14 4.63 -2.58 3.68
CA LEU A 14 4.09 -2.01 4.92
C LEU A 14 4.46 -2.84 6.16
N ASP A 15 4.54 -4.16 6.03
CA ASP A 15 4.99 -5.08 7.07
C ASP A 15 6.49 -4.92 7.39
N ASP A 16 7.32 -4.66 6.38
CA ASP A 16 8.78 -4.49 6.53
C ASP A 16 9.18 -3.13 7.11
N GLN A 17 8.46 -2.06 6.77
CA GLN A 17 8.85 -0.67 7.10
C GLN A 17 8.10 -0.06 8.30
N ASP A 18 7.16 -0.78 8.91
CA ASP A 18 6.31 -0.31 10.03
C ASP A 18 5.62 1.05 9.76
N GLY A 19 5.15 1.23 8.52
CA GLY A 19 4.51 2.47 8.07
C GLY A 19 5.22 3.11 6.89
N VAL A 20 4.47 3.44 5.84
CA VAL A 20 5.02 4.09 4.62
C VAL A 20 4.02 5.10 4.10
N SER A 21 4.49 6.27 3.67
CA SER A 21 3.63 7.25 2.98
C SER A 21 3.21 6.74 1.60
N MET A 22 2.15 7.32 1.04
CA MET A 22 1.72 6.96 -0.32
C MET A 22 2.78 7.29 -1.38
N GLU A 23 3.47 8.41 -1.22
CA GLU A 23 4.52 8.89 -2.11
C GLU A 23 5.72 7.91 -2.15
N GLU A 24 6.21 7.51 -0.98
CA GLU A 24 7.27 6.49 -0.87
C GLU A 24 6.82 5.14 -1.45
N LEU A 25 5.56 4.77 -1.25
CA LEU A 25 5.03 3.51 -1.78
C LEU A 25 5.00 3.53 -3.32
N VAL A 26 4.70 4.67 -3.95
CA VAL A 26 4.81 4.88 -5.40
C VAL A 26 6.24 4.70 -5.87
N GLU A 27 7.22 5.30 -5.18
CA GLU A 27 8.64 5.21 -5.51
C GLU A 27 9.16 3.76 -5.39
N ILE A 28 8.87 3.07 -4.28
CA ILE A 28 9.34 1.68 -4.03
C ILE A 28 8.74 0.70 -5.04
N THR A 29 7.48 0.91 -5.41
CA THR A 29 6.76 -0.05 -6.27
C THR A 29 6.97 0.20 -7.76
N ASP A 30 7.51 1.37 -8.15
CA ASP A 30 7.63 1.85 -9.53
C ASP A 30 6.29 1.66 -10.27
N SER A 31 5.22 2.16 -9.66
CA SER A 31 3.84 1.98 -10.11
C SER A 31 3.11 3.32 -10.10
N SER A 32 2.17 3.51 -11.03
CA SER A 32 1.38 4.74 -11.08
C SER A 32 0.56 4.93 -9.80
N GLU A 33 0.61 6.15 -9.24
CA GLU A 33 -0.13 6.58 -8.06
C GLU A 33 -1.59 6.14 -8.06
N ASN A 34 -2.37 6.50 -9.09
CA ASN A 34 -3.79 6.12 -9.19
C ASN A 34 -4.05 4.59 -9.07
N LYS A 35 -3.13 3.74 -9.54
CA LYS A 35 -3.28 2.28 -9.45
C LYS A 35 -2.91 1.75 -8.08
N LEU A 36 -2.03 2.46 -7.36
CA LEU A 36 -1.71 2.17 -5.99
C LEU A 36 -2.85 2.63 -5.08
N GLU A 37 -3.42 3.81 -5.32
CA GLU A 37 -4.54 4.35 -4.54
C GLU A 37 -5.71 3.37 -4.54
N GLN A 38 -6.10 2.88 -5.71
CA GLN A 38 -7.17 1.89 -5.85
C GLN A 38 -6.86 0.57 -5.14
N ASP A 39 -5.57 0.21 -5.04
CA ASP A 39 -5.16 -1.03 -4.37
C ASP A 39 -5.10 -0.87 -2.86
N VAL A 40 -4.53 0.23 -2.38
CA VAL A 40 -4.48 0.60 -0.96
C VAL A 40 -5.90 0.76 -0.44
N GLN A 41 -6.76 1.51 -1.13
CA GLN A 41 -8.17 1.67 -0.74
C GLN A 41 -8.85 0.31 -0.62
N ALA A 42 -8.67 -0.58 -1.60
CA ALA A 42 -9.27 -1.91 -1.54
C ALA A 42 -8.65 -2.84 -0.47
N LEU A 43 -7.46 -2.54 0.06
CA LEU A 43 -6.87 -3.21 1.22
C LEU A 43 -7.43 -2.62 2.52
N MET A 44 -7.65 -1.31 2.59
CA MET A 44 -8.31 -0.63 3.70
C MET A 44 -9.77 -1.07 3.85
N ASP A 45 -10.52 -1.17 2.75
CA ASP A 45 -11.90 -1.67 2.74
C ASP A 45 -12.02 -3.11 3.29
N ARG A 46 -10.91 -3.87 3.24
CA ARG A 46 -10.81 -5.24 3.77
C ARG A 46 -10.27 -5.28 5.20
N GLY A 47 -9.95 -4.13 5.79
CA GLY A 47 -9.33 -4.01 7.10
C GLY A 47 -7.92 -4.61 7.17
N GLN A 48 -7.19 -4.64 6.06
CA GLN A 48 -5.80 -5.14 6.03
C GLN A 48 -4.77 -4.04 6.19
N VAL A 49 -5.15 -2.80 5.85
CA VAL A 49 -4.31 -1.61 5.92
C VAL A 49 -5.13 -0.50 6.58
N TYR A 50 -4.49 0.38 7.34
CA TYR A 50 -5.09 1.61 7.83
C TYR A 50 -4.11 2.78 7.65
N GLU A 51 -4.63 3.99 7.71
CA GLU A 51 -3.80 5.21 7.72
C GLU A 51 -3.68 5.73 9.14
N GLN A 52 -2.46 6.06 9.55
CA GLN A 52 -2.16 6.69 10.83
C GLN A 52 -1.05 7.71 10.65
N ASN A 53 -1.30 8.96 11.06
CA ASN A 53 -0.35 10.07 10.96
C ASN A 53 0.20 10.30 9.53
N GLY A 54 -0.61 10.03 8.49
CA GLY A 54 -0.21 10.16 7.08
C GLY A 54 0.57 8.97 6.52
N GLU A 55 0.76 7.91 7.31
CA GLU A 55 1.42 6.68 6.91
C GLU A 55 0.41 5.54 6.79
N LEU A 56 0.58 4.73 5.74
CA LEU A 56 -0.14 3.48 5.57
C LEU A 56 0.53 2.40 6.42
N ARG A 57 -0.25 1.67 7.21
CA ARG A 57 0.23 0.61 8.12
C ARG A 57 -0.60 -0.66 7.95
N MET A 58 0.02 -1.81 8.20
CA MET A 58 -0.69 -3.09 8.31
C MET A 58 -1.60 -3.09 9.55
N ALA A 59 -2.84 -3.58 9.37
CA ALA A 59 -3.83 -3.75 10.44
C ALA A 59 -3.47 -4.84 11.45
#